data_AF-F4BRN0-F1
#
_entry.id   AF-F4BRN0-F1
#
_cell.length_a   1.000
_cell.length_b   1.000
_cell.length_c   1.000
_cell.angle_alpha   90.00
_cell.angle_beta   90.00
_cell.angle_gamma   90.00
#
_symmetry.space_group_name_H-M   'P 1'
#
loop_
_entity.id
_entity.type
_entity.pdbx_description
1 polymer ?
#
loop_
_entity_poly.entity_id
_entity_poly.type
_entity_poly.pdbx_seq_one_letter_code
_entity_poly.pdbx_strand_id
1 'polypeptide(L)'
;MLKSRTKWKLKEQNSNIDVATDLSKALSLSPLFIELCLQRGLDSKEKIERFIKPDESWIYDPYLIYGMESAVSRITDAVEQGEQITIYGDYDAGAIRSQVKSLCTCL
;
A
#
# COMPACT_ATOMS: atom_id res chain seq x y z
N MET A 1 3.72 25.29 -29.78
CA MET A 1 3.59 24.96 -28.34
C MET A 1 2.12 24.71 -28.04
N LEU A 2 1.73 23.48 -27.74
CA LEU A 2 0.35 23.15 -27.36
C LEU A 2 0.04 23.80 -26.00
N LYS A 3 -1.03 24.60 -25.92
CA LYS A 3 -1.47 25.16 -24.64
C LYS A 3 -2.05 24.05 -23.78
N SER A 4 -1.57 23.95 -22.55
CA SER A 4 -2.13 23.03 -21.56
C SER A 4 -3.63 23.31 -21.36
N ARG A 5 -4.43 22.24 -21.34
CA ARG A 5 -5.87 22.30 -21.01
C ARG A 5 -6.13 22.12 -19.51
N THR A 6 -5.10 21.83 -18.71
CA THR A 6 -5.26 21.56 -17.27
C THR A 6 -5.00 22.81 -16.44
N LYS A 7 -5.81 22.97 -15.38
CA LYS A 7 -5.60 23.98 -14.34
C LYS A 7 -4.96 23.30 -13.14
N TRP A 8 -3.69 23.60 -12.89
CA TRP A 8 -3.02 23.16 -11.67
C TRP A 8 -3.63 23.88 -10.48
N LYS A 9 -4.05 23.11 -9.47
CA LYS A 9 -4.57 23.65 -8.22
C LYS A 9 -3.57 23.34 -7.13
N LEU A 10 -2.99 24.38 -6.54
CA LEU A 10 -2.23 24.24 -5.32
C LEU A 10 -3.22 24.04 -4.17
N LYS A 11 -2.97 23.06 -3.31
CA LYS A 11 -3.72 22.92 -2.06
C LYS A 11 -3.26 24.04 -1.14
N GLU A 12 -4.19 24.77 -0.55
CA GLU A 12 -3.86 25.85 0.39
C GLU A 12 -3.10 25.27 1.59
N GLN A 13 -2.02 25.95 1.97
CA GLN A 13 -1.19 25.59 3.11
C GLN A 13 -1.90 25.98 4.42
N ASN A 14 -2.92 25.21 4.81
CA ASN A 14 -3.62 25.37 6.08
C ASN A 14 -3.00 24.50 7.20
N SER A 15 -1.71 24.18 7.07
CA SER A 15 -0.96 23.47 8.09
C SER A 15 -0.60 24.45 9.19
N ASN A 16 -1.01 24.19 10.43
CA ASN A 16 -0.55 24.97 11.58
C ASN A 16 1.00 24.90 11.63
N ILE A 17 1.66 26.03 11.34
CA ILE A 17 3.11 26.14 11.20
C ILE A 17 3.82 25.68 12.48
N ASP A 18 3.21 25.93 13.63
CA ASP A 18 3.75 25.54 14.93
C ASP A 18 3.77 24.01 15.07
N VAL A 19 2.66 23.35 14.72
CA VAL A 19 2.55 21.88 14.74
C VAL A 19 3.54 21.24 13.76
N ALA A 20 3.69 21.81 12.56
CA ALA A 20 4.64 21.31 11.58
C ALA A 20 6.10 21.42 12.08
N THR A 21 6.42 22.51 12.77
CA THR A 21 7.75 22.76 13.33
C THR A 21 8.06 21.81 14.48
N ASP A 22 7.09 21.57 15.37
CA ASP A 22 7.24 20.66 16.51
C ASP A 22 7.42 19.21 16.04
N LEU A 23 6.59 18.75 15.11
CA LEU A 23 6.71 17.41 14.52
C LEU A 23 8.01 17.24 13.73
N SER A 24 8.44 18.26 13.00
CA SER A 24 9.72 18.24 12.26
C SER A 24 10.90 18.02 13.20
N LYS A 25 10.95 18.73 14.34
CA LYS A 25 11.98 18.54 15.36
C LYS A 25 11.88 17.17 16.01
N ALA A 26 10.68 16.74 16.40
CA ALA A 26 10.45 15.48 17.10
C ALA A 26 10.85 14.26 16.26
N LEU A 27 10.64 14.32 14.94
CA LEU A 27 10.93 13.22 14.00
C LEU A 27 12.27 13.38 13.27
N SER A 28 12.96 14.51 13.44
CA SER A 28 14.15 14.86 12.66
C SER A 28 13.92 14.79 11.13
N LEU A 29 12.73 15.21 10.68
CA LEU A 29 12.33 15.22 9.27
C LEU A 29 12.19 16.64 8.74
N SER A 30 12.27 16.82 7.42
CA SER A 30 12.17 18.16 6.83
C SER A 30 10.78 18.79 7.07
N PRO A 31 10.69 20.11 7.34
CA PRO A 31 9.43 20.79 7.54
C PRO A 31 8.45 20.61 6.35
N LEU A 32 8.98 20.61 5.12
CA LEU A 32 8.20 20.37 3.91
C LEU A 32 7.57 18.97 3.88
N PHE A 33 8.32 17.95 4.32
CA PHE A 33 7.77 16.58 4.39
C PHE A 33 6.64 16.49 5.42
N ILE A 34 6.80 17.12 6.59
CA ILE A 34 5.76 17.17 7.62
C ILE A 34 4.52 17.91 7.10
N GLU A 35 4.69 19.02 6.39
CA GLU A 35 3.58 19.74 5.78
C GLU A 35 2.78 18.85 4.81
N LEU A 36 3.47 18.09 3.94
CA LEU A 36 2.84 17.13 3.03
C LEU A 36 2.14 15.97 3.76
N CYS A 37 2.65 15.57 4.93
CA CYS A 37 2.04 14.58 5.81
C CYS A 37 0.73 15.10 6.41
N LEU A 38 0.75 16.32 6.96
CA LEU A 38 -0.42 17.00 7.50
C LEU A 38 -1.52 17.16 6.44
N GLN A 39 -1.15 17.53 5.22
CA GLN A 39 -2.08 17.62 4.09
C GLN A 39 -2.73 16.29 3.70
N ARG A 40 -2.13 15.15 4.09
CA ARG A 40 -2.63 13.78 3.87
C ARG A 40 -3.37 13.21 5.08
N GLY A 41 -3.55 13.99 6.16
CA GLY A 41 -4.20 13.52 7.40
C GLY A 41 -3.28 12.74 8.35
N LEU A 42 -1.97 12.76 8.11
CA LEU A 42 -0.96 12.24 9.04
C LEU A 42 -0.60 13.34 10.04
N ASP A 43 -1.46 13.50 11.05
CA ASP A 43 -1.49 14.62 12.00
C ASP A 43 -0.77 14.36 13.34
N SER A 44 -0.13 13.20 13.47
CA SER A 44 0.50 12.75 14.71
C SER A 44 1.82 12.06 14.43
N LYS A 45 2.71 12.10 15.41
CA LYS A 45 4.02 11.45 15.37
C LYS A 45 3.88 9.98 15.00
N GLU A 46 2.95 9.29 15.65
CA GLU A 46 2.69 7.86 15.50
C GLU A 46 2.21 7.53 14.08
N LYS A 47 1.28 8.33 13.52
CA LYS A 47 0.80 8.15 12.14
C LYS A 47 1.93 8.33 11.13
N ILE A 48 2.79 9.32 11.34
CA ILE A 48 3.91 9.61 10.43
C ILE A 48 4.98 8.51 10.53
N GLU A 49 5.37 8.12 11.75
CA GLU A 49 6.33 7.03 11.96
C GLU A 49 5.84 5.72 11.35
N ARG A 50 4.57 5.37 11.59
CA ARG A 50 3.94 4.19 11.03
C ARG A 50 3.94 4.22 9.49
N PHE A 51 3.73 5.40 8.90
CA PHE A 51 3.74 5.57 7.44
C PHE A 51 5.12 5.43 6.80
N ILE A 52 6.17 5.99 7.43
CA ILE A 52 7.54 5.95 6.88
C ILE A 52 8.26 4.62 7.19
N LYS A 53 7.81 3.90 8.22
CA LYS A 53 8.32 2.58 8.63
C LYS A 53 7.15 1.60 8.65
N PRO A 54 6.63 1.18 7.49
CA PRO A 54 5.63 0.13 7.45
C PRO A 54 6.23 -1.15 8.04
N ASP A 55 5.42 -1.87 8.80
CA ASP A 55 5.76 -3.15 9.41
C ASP A 55 4.70 -4.20 9.07
N GLU A 56 4.90 -5.45 9.50
CA GLU A 56 3.99 -6.55 9.23
C GLU A 56 2.59 -6.35 9.82
N SER A 57 2.42 -5.47 10.82
CA SER A 57 1.09 -5.15 11.38
C SER A 57 0.18 -4.40 10.38
N TRP A 58 0.72 -3.97 9.24
CA TRP A 58 -0.07 -3.42 8.13
C TRP A 58 -0.72 -4.50 7.26
N ILE A 59 -0.25 -5.74 7.36
CA ILE A 59 -0.80 -6.86 6.60
C ILE A 59 -2.05 -7.34 7.34
N TYR A 60 -3.20 -7.05 6.75
CA TYR A 60 -4.47 -7.58 7.24
C TYR A 60 -4.52 -9.09 7.04
N ASP A 61 -5.28 -9.76 7.89
CA ASP A 61 -5.58 -11.18 7.73
C ASP A 61 -6.19 -11.44 6.34
N PRO A 62 -5.54 -12.24 5.48
CA PRO A 62 -6.05 -12.58 4.16
C PRO A 62 -7.42 -13.25 4.18
N TYR A 63 -7.80 -13.92 5.29
CA TYR A 63 -9.12 -14.54 5.45
C TYR A 63 -10.27 -13.53 5.51
N LEU A 64 -9.97 -12.24 5.68
CA LEU A 64 -10.96 -11.17 5.55
C LEU A 64 -11.41 -10.94 4.09
N ILE A 65 -10.68 -11.47 3.10
CA ILE A 65 -11.08 -11.43 1.69
C ILE A 65 -12.25 -12.40 1.49
N TYR A 66 -13.34 -11.89 0.92
CA TYR A 66 -14.52 -12.69 0.62
C TYR A 66 -14.16 -13.94 -0.20
N GLY A 67 -14.54 -15.12 0.29
CA GLY A 67 -14.29 -16.40 -0.37
C GLY A 67 -12.89 -16.99 -0.16
N MET A 68 -12.04 -16.37 0.67
CA MET A 68 -10.68 -16.87 0.91
C MET A 68 -10.65 -18.29 1.47
N GLU A 69 -11.50 -18.63 2.46
CA GLU A 69 -11.57 -19.99 3.01
C GLU A 69 -11.87 -21.04 1.94
N SER A 70 -12.87 -20.78 1.09
CA SER A 70 -13.22 -21.69 0.00
C SER A 70 -12.12 -21.81 -1.05
N ALA A 71 -11.42 -20.72 -1.36
CA ALA A 71 -10.30 -20.73 -2.29
C ALA A 71 -9.12 -21.55 -1.76
N VAL A 72 -8.76 -21.35 -0.49
CA VAL A 72 -7.69 -22.13 0.16
C VAL A 72 -8.06 -23.62 0.15
N SER A 73 -9.26 -23.99 0.60
CA SER A 73 -9.71 -25.39 0.59
C SER A 73 -9.62 -26.01 -0.79
N ARG A 74 -10.12 -25.34 -1.83
CA ARG A 74 -10.13 -25.87 -3.20
C ARG A 74 -8.71 -26.08 -3.76
N ILE A 75 -7.80 -25.15 -3.47
CA ILE A 75 -6.40 -25.24 -3.91
C ILE A 75 -5.68 -26.36 -3.16
N THR A 76 -5.87 -26.48 -1.85
CA THR A 76 -5.29 -27.57 -1.04
C THR A 76 -5.76 -28.94 -1.56
N ASP A 77 -7.05 -29.11 -1.81
CA ASP A 77 -7.59 -30.36 -2.37
C ASP A 77 -6.98 -30.69 -3.73
N ALA A 78 -6.79 -29.69 -4.60
CA ALA A 78 -6.16 -29.86 -5.91
C ALA A 78 -4.72 -30.38 -5.79
N VAL A 79 -3.95 -29.82 -4.86
CA VAL A 79 -2.56 -30.20 -4.60
C VAL A 79 -2.50 -31.63 -4.06
N GLU A 80 -3.34 -31.98 -3.09
CA GLU A 80 -3.38 -33.32 -2.50
C GLU A 80 -3.77 -34.41 -3.52
N GLN A 81 -4.63 -34.07 -4.48
CA GLN A 81 -5.08 -34.99 -5.52
C GLN A 81 -4.19 -34.99 -6.77
N GLY A 82 -3.13 -34.16 -6.80
CA GLY A 82 -2.24 -34.03 -7.95
C GLY A 82 -2.91 -33.46 -9.19
N GLU A 83 -3.95 -32.64 -9.01
CA GLU A 83 -4.64 -31.97 -10.10
C GLU A 83 -3.75 -30.91 -10.76
N GLN A 84 -3.93 -30.70 -12.06
CA GLN A 84 -3.24 -29.59 -12.74
C GLN A 84 -3.90 -28.26 -12.36
N ILE A 85 -3.09 -27.36 -11.79
CA ILE A 85 -3.52 -26.00 -11.44
C ILE A 85 -2.98 -25.02 -12.49
N THR A 86 -3.88 -24.29 -13.15
CA THR A 86 -3.50 -23.20 -14.07
C THR A 86 -3.71 -21.86 -13.38
N ILE A 87 -2.66 -21.05 -13.30
CA ILE A 87 -2.71 -19.71 -12.73
C ILE A 87 -2.89 -18.72 -13.89
N TYR A 88 -4.03 -18.03 -13.93
CA TYR A 88 -4.29 -16.95 -14.88
C TYR A 88 -4.28 -15.61 -14.14
N GLY A 89 -3.63 -14.60 -14.71
CA GLY A 89 -3.74 -13.25 -14.19
C GLY A 89 -3.52 -12.21 -15.28
N ASP A 90 -3.76 -10.96 -14.92
CA ASP A 90 -3.69 -9.84 -15.85
C ASP A 90 -2.24 -9.52 -16.28
N TYR A 91 -2.10 -8.83 -17.40
CA TYR A 91 -0.82 -8.40 -17.98
C TYR A 91 -0.19 -7.23 -17.23
N ASP A 92 -0.87 -6.67 -16.23
CA ASP A 92 -0.31 -5.61 -15.39
C ASP A 92 0.90 -6.10 -14.59
N ALA A 93 1.90 -5.24 -14.44
CA ALA A 93 3.17 -5.57 -13.78
C ALA A 93 2.98 -6.10 -12.34
N GLY A 94 1.91 -5.70 -11.65
CA GLY A 94 1.54 -6.25 -10.34
C GLY A 94 1.09 -7.71 -10.41
N ALA A 95 0.21 -8.02 -11.36
CA ALA A 95 -0.35 -9.35 -11.54
C ALA A 95 0.71 -10.36 -12.03
N ILE A 96 1.60 -9.95 -12.94
CA ILE A 96 2.72 -10.80 -13.40
C ILE A 96 3.62 -11.23 -12.22
N ARG A 97 3.95 -10.29 -11.32
CA ARG A 97 4.75 -10.61 -10.12
C ARG A 97 4.06 -11.60 -9.18
N SER A 98 2.75 -11.49 -9.02
CA SER A 98 1.96 -12.40 -8.18
C SER A 98 1.92 -13.82 -8.77
N GLN A 99 1.72 -13.94 -10.09
CA GLN A 99 1.66 -15.22 -10.79
C GLN A 99 2.98 -16.00 -10.67
N VAL A 100 4.11 -15.33 -10.92
CA VAL A 100 5.44 -15.94 -10.82
C VAL A 100 5.70 -16.50 -9.41
N LYS A 101 5.30 -15.76 -8.37
CA LYS A 101 5.47 -16.21 -6.97
C LYS A 101 4.64 -17.46 -6.66
N SER A 102 3.41 -17.52 -7.17
CA SER A 102 2.51 -18.66 -6.95
C SER A 102 3.00 -19.94 -7.66
N LEU A 103 3.57 -19.81 -8.86
CA LEU A 103 4.15 -20.94 -9.61
C LEU A 103 5.35 -21.57 -8.89
N CYS A 104 6.21 -20.77 -8.27
CA CYS A 104 7.38 -21.26 -7.54
C CYS A 104 7.07 -21.94 -6.19
N THR A 105 5.83 -21.83 -5.69
CA THR A 105 5.43 -22.41 -4.39
C THR A 105 4.65 -23.72 -4.56
N CYS A 106 4.15 -24.01 -5.77
CA CYS A 106 3.44 -25.25 -6.12
C CYS A 106 4.35 -26.29 -6.82
N LEU A 107 5.62 -25.96 -7.07
CA LEU A 107 6.69 -26.85 -7.54
C LEU A 107 7.67 -27.09 -6.40
#